data_AF-A0A954M5B2-F1
#
_entry.id   AF-A0A954M5B2-F1
#
_cell.length_a   1.000
_cell.length_b   1.000
_cell.length_c   1.000
_cell.angle_alpha   90.00
_cell.angle_beta   90.00
_cell.angle_gamma   90.00
#
_symmetry.space_group_name_H-M   'P 1'
#
loop_
_entity.id
_entity.type
_entity.pdbx_description
1 polymer ?
#
loop_
_entity_poly.entity_id
_entity_poly.type
_entity_poly.pdbx_seq_one_letter_code
_entity_poly.pdbx_strand_id
1 'polypeptide(L)' 'MFSRRQVLQIGGLGVAGLALDQLLRLEAAAGVAGSRKAIVMLHLDGGPSQFESIDPKPLAPIEIRGPFSPIATSLPGLQI' A
#
# COMPACT_ATOMS: atom_id res chain seq x y z
N MET A 1 -22.47 35.66 1.77
CA MET A 1 -21.17 36.33 1.97
C MET A 1 -20.09 35.26 2.05
N PHE A 2 -19.02 35.38 1.26
CA PHE A 2 -17.89 34.44 1.35
C PHE A 2 -17.06 34.70 2.61
N SER A 3 -16.60 33.64 3.28
CA SER A 3 -15.70 33.76 4.42
C SER A 3 -14.26 34.04 3.95
N ARG A 4 -13.42 34.66 4.81
CA ARG A 4 -11.99 34.90 4.53
C ARG A 4 -11.26 33.63 4.09
N ARG A 5 -11.60 32.48 4.69
CA ARG A 5 -11.05 31.17 4.33
C ARG A 5 -11.43 30.76 2.91
N GLN A 6 -12.68 30.97 2.51
CA GLN A 6 -13.13 30.65 1.15
C GLN A 6 -12.42 31.50 0.10
N VAL A 7 -12.21 32.79 0.40
CA VAL A 7 -11.44 33.68 -0.49
C VAL A 7 -10.01 33.18 -0.67
N LEU A 8 -9.33 32.78 0.41
CA LEU A 8 -7.98 32.21 0.35
C LEU A 8 -7.92 30.87 -0.39
N GLN A 9 -8.90 29.99 -0.19
CA GLN A 9 -8.97 28.70 -0.90
C GLN A 9 -9.17 28.90 -2.40
N ILE A 10 -10.12 29.75 -2.80
CA ILE A 10 -10.42 30.02 -4.21
C ILE A 10 -9.24 30.74 -4.88
N GLY A 11 -8.68 31.78 -4.24
CA GLY A 11 -7.52 32.49 -4.75
C GLY A 11 -6.28 31.60 -4.87
N GLY A 12 -6.03 30.77 -3.85
CA GLY A 12 -4.90 29.82 -3.84
C GLY A 12 -5.01 28.76 -4.92
N LEU A 13 -6.19 28.16 -5.12
CA LEU A 13 -6.43 27.20 -6.20
C LEU A 13 -6.30 27.83 -7.58
N GLY A 14 -6.77 29.07 -7.75
CA GLY A 14 -6.61 29.81 -9.01
C GLY A 14 -5.15 30.08 -9.35
N VAL A 15 -4.36 30.58 -8.40
CA VAL A 15 -2.93 30.86 -8.60
C VAL A 15 -2.13 29.57 -8.81
N ALA A 16 -2.36 28.54 -7.99
CA ALA A 16 -1.67 27.26 -8.13
C ALA A 16 -2.03 26.55 -9.44
N GLY A 17 -3.30 26.62 -9.86
CA GLY A 17 -3.76 26.06 -11.14
C GLY A 17 -3.10 26.72 -12.34
N LEU A 18 -2.94 28.06 -12.32
CA LEU A 18 -2.26 28.81 -13.39
C LEU A 18 -0.73 28.62 -13.41
N ALA A 19 -0.12 28.13 -12.33
CA ALA A 19 1.31 27.83 -12.27
C ALA A 19 1.63 26.35 -12.60
N LEU A 20 0.61 25.48 -12.61
CA LEU A 20 0.79 24.04 -12.80
C LEU A 20 1.38 23.69 -14.16
N ASP A 21 0.98 24.37 -15.23
CA ASP A 21 1.49 24.11 -16.58
C ASP A 21 2.99 24.44 -16.71
N GLN A 22 3.44 25.51 -16.04
CA GLN A 22 4.84 25.89 -16.00
C GLN A 22 5.65 24.88 -15.18
N LEU A 23 5.11 24.45 -14.04
CA LEU A 23 5.72 23.44 -13.19
C LEU A 23 5.89 22.10 -13.93
N LEU A 24 4.85 21.62 -14.61
CA LEU A 24 4.91 20.38 -15.41
C LEU A 24 5.90 20.49 -16.57
N ARG A 25 6.02 21.66 -17.21
CA ARG A 25 7.02 21.90 -18.25
C ARG A 25 8.45 21.88 -17.68
N LEU A 26 8.66 22.45 -16.51
CA LEU A 26 9.97 22.42 -15.84
C LEU A 26 10.35 21.02 -15.40
N GLU A 27 9.41 20.23 -14.85
CA GLU A 27 9.63 18.81 -14.52
C GLU A 27 10.02 18.00 -15.76
N ALA A 28 9.30 18.19 -16.88
CA ALA A 28 9.61 17.53 -18.14
C ALA A 28 11.00 17.93 -18.67
N ALA A 29 11.35 19.22 -18.63
CA ALA A 29 12.65 19.71 -19.06
C ALA A 29 13.81 19.22 -18.17
N ALA A 30 13.56 19.06 -16.86
CA ALA A 30 14.50 18.51 -15.90
C ALA A 30 14.61 16.97 -15.95
N GLY A 31 13.78 16.30 -16.78
CA GLY A 31 13.75 14.84 -16.87
C GLY A 31 13.20 14.17 -15.60
N VAL A 32 12.44 14.90 -14.77
CA VAL A 32 11.78 14.37 -13.58
C VAL A 32 10.62 13.49 -14.05
N ALA A 33 10.87 12.19 -14.15
CA ALA A 33 9.84 11.20 -14.43
C ALA A 33 9.15 10.77 -13.13
N GLY A 34 7.85 10.51 -13.20
CA GLY A 34 7.11 9.89 -12.09
C GLY A 34 7.76 8.57 -11.65
N SER A 35 7.78 8.32 -10.34
CA SER A 35 8.30 7.07 -9.78
C SER A 35 7.53 5.88 -10.34
N ARG A 36 8.25 4.90 -10.91
CA ARG A 36 7.69 3.60 -11.31
C ARG A 36 7.49 2.65 -10.12
N LYS A 37 7.80 3.08 -8.89
CA LYS A 37 7.64 2.26 -7.69
C LYS A 37 6.16 2.19 -7.33
N ALA A 38 5.60 0.98 -7.34
CA ALA A 38 4.30 0.69 -6.76
C ALA A 38 4.49 0.07 -5.37
N ILE A 39 3.65 0.47 -4.41
CA ILE A 39 3.60 -0.11 -3.06
C ILE A 39 2.24 -0.79 -2.92
N VAL A 40 2.24 -2.09 -2.60
CA VAL A 40 1.03 -2.82 -2.20
C VAL A 40 0.98 -2.82 -0.69
N MET A 41 0.00 -2.12 -0.13
CA MET A 41 -0.20 -2.08 1.32
C MET A 41 -1.24 -3.14 1.71
N LEU A 42 -0.76 -4.21 2.35
CA LEU A 42 -1.62 -5.25 2.92
C LEU A 42 -1.96 -4.87 4.36
N HIS A 43 -3.21 -4.53 4.61
CA HIS A 43 -3.71 -4.27 5.96
C HIS A 43 -4.21 -5.57 6.56
N LEU A 44 -3.42 -6.14 7.48
CA LEU A 44 -3.77 -7.36 8.22
C LEU A 44 -4.16 -6.95 9.63
N ASP A 45 -5.41 -6.58 9.83
CA ASP A 45 -5.95 -6.31 11.16
C ASP A 45 -5.80 -7.58 12.04
N GLY A 46 -4.96 -7.49 13.07
CA GLY A 46 -4.65 -8.62 13.96
C GLY A 46 -3.53 -9.55 13.48
N GLY A 47 -3.01 -9.36 12.27
CA GLY A 47 -1.93 -10.17 11.69
C GLY A 47 -2.34 -11.61 11.34
N PRO A 48 -1.43 -12.38 10.73
CA PRO A 48 -1.68 -13.79 10.44
C PRO A 48 -1.71 -14.63 11.73
N SER A 49 -2.54 -15.66 11.77
CA SER A 49 -2.63 -16.54 12.94
C SER A 49 -1.35 -17.37 13.15
N GLN A 50 -1.12 -17.87 14.37
CA GLN A 50 -0.02 -18.80 14.64
C GLN A 50 -0.07 -20.03 13.70
N PHE A 51 -1.28 -20.52 13.40
CA PHE A 51 -1.50 -21.65 12.49
C PHE A 51 -1.24 -21.32 11.02
N GLU A 52 -1.15 -20.04 10.66
CA GLU A 52 -0.89 -19.62 9.28
C GLU A 52 0.59 -19.26 9.07
N SER A 53 1.37 -19.18 10.15
CA SER A 53 2.74 -18.65 10.13
C SER A 53 3.78 -19.60 10.70
N ILE A 54 3.61 -20.05 11.96
CA ILE A 54 4.71 -20.63 12.76
C ILE A 54 4.41 -22.09 13.15
N ASP A 55 3.15 -22.44 13.36
CA ASP A 55 2.75 -23.78 13.79
C ASP A 55 1.43 -24.21 13.14
N PRO A 56 1.46 -24.61 11.86
CA PRO A 56 0.26 -24.91 11.07
C PRO A 56 -0.47 -26.20 11.45
N LYS A 57 0.02 -26.94 12.46
CA LYS A 57 -0.57 -28.19 12.97
C LYS A 57 -1.18 -29.07 11.85
N PRO A 58 -0.36 -29.58 10.90
CA PRO A 58 -0.84 -30.27 9.70
C PRO A 58 -1.76 -31.46 9.97
N LEU A 59 -1.62 -32.09 11.13
CA LEU A 59 -2.37 -33.29 11.52
C LEU A 59 -3.64 -32.97 12.31
N ALA A 60 -3.89 -31.70 12.65
CA ALA A 60 -5.11 -31.31 13.35
C ALA A 60 -6.30 -31.22 12.38
N PRO A 61 -7.54 -31.43 12.86
CA PRO A 61 -8.77 -31.18 12.09
C PRO A 61 -8.80 -29.77 11.49
N ILE A 62 -9.51 -29.62 10.35
CA ILE A 62 -9.58 -28.35 9.60
C ILE A 62 -10.19 -27.21 10.43
N GLU A 63 -11.09 -27.56 11.35
CA GLU A 63 -11.73 -26.64 12.28
C GLU A 63 -10.74 -26.03 13.29
N ILE A 64 -9.56 -26.66 13.47
CA ILE A 64 -8.53 -26.25 14.43
C ILE A 64 -7.33 -25.61 13.72
N ARG A 65 -6.83 -26.20 12.62
CA ARG A 65 -5.64 -25.69 11.92
C ARG A 65 -5.92 -24.55 10.96
N GLY A 66 -7.19 -24.31 10.60
CA GLY A 66 -7.57 -23.34 9.58
C GLY A 66 -7.50 -23.90 8.15
N PRO A 67 -7.76 -23.07 7.13
CA PRO A 67 -7.98 -23.53 5.76
C PRO A 67 -6.70 -23.86 5.00
N PHE A 68 -5.55 -23.38 5.47
CA PHE A 68 -4.28 -23.54 4.78
C PHE A 68 -3.63 -24.89 5.08
N SER A 69 -2.89 -25.44 4.11
CA SER A 69 -2.11 -26.67 4.27
C SER A 69 -0.63 -26.36 4.08
N PRO A 70 0.26 -26.98 4.87
CA PRO A 70 1.68 -26.69 4.75
C PRO A 70 2.26 -27.07 3.40
N ILE A 71 3.25 -26.30 2.94
CA ILE A 71 4.01 -26.54 1.72
C ILE A 71 5.45 -26.93 2.06
N ALA A 72 6.09 -27.64 1.14
CA ALA A 72 7.51 -27.99 1.27
C ALA A 72 8.38 -26.72 1.17
N THR A 73 9.34 -26.59 2.06
CA THR A 73 10.37 -25.54 2.00
C THR A 73 11.61 -26.04 1.26
N SER A 74 12.57 -25.13 1.05
CA SER A 74 13.88 -25.49 0.52
C SER A 74 14.72 -26.35 1.49
N LEU A 75 14.36 -26.39 2.77
CA LEU A 75 15.00 -27.24 3.78
C LEU A 75 14.32 -28.62 3.81
N PRO A 76 15.06 -29.72 3.57
CA PRO A 76 14.48 -31.06 3.59
C PRO A 76 13.81 -31.37 4.94
N GLY A 77 12.57 -31.83 4.89
CA GLY A 77 11.79 -32.22 6.06
C GLY A 77 11.07 -31.07 6.78
N LEU A 78 11.26 -29.81 6.38
CA LEU A 78 10.54 -28.66 6.93
C LEU A 78 9.36 -28.24 6.05
N GLN A 79 8.20 -28.06 6.67
CA GLN A 79 6.98 -27.54 6.05
C GLN A 79 6.49 -26.28 6.78
N ILE A 80 5.89 -25.35 6.05
CA ILE A 80 5.23 -24.12 6.55
C ILE A 80 3.82 -24.00 5.99
#